data_AF-A0A3A8B757-F1
#
_entry.id   AF-A0A3A8B757-F1
#
_cell.length_a   1.000
_cell.length_b   1.000
_cell.length_c   1.000
_cell.angle_alpha   90.00
_cell.angle_beta   90.00
_cell.angle_gamma   90.00
#
_symmetry.space_group_name_H-M   'P 1'
#
loop_
_entity.id
_entity.type
_entity.pdbx_description
1 polymer ?
#
loop_
_entity_poly.entity_id
_entity_poly.type
_entity_poly.pdbx_seq_one_letter_code
_entity_poly.pdbx_strand_id
1 'polypeptide(L)'
;MTKDSSSGDLLVGGSNNSNFAPREDLETLNNFNVTTAGWYIFEHLFRDDGGTLAVDLNLRDASGSLLFTETRNDPADTIPGVVGGNRYGWFTDITVDGGILVDSTQLNVPAPIPLPAAGWLLLTAFGGLGFAAAQRRRKAA
;
A
#
# COMPACT_ATOMS: atom_id res chain seq x y z
N MET A 1 4.62 -3.32 -20.61
CA MET A 1 6.07 -3.52 -20.73
C MET A 1 6.44 -3.29 -22.19
N THR A 2 6.87 -2.07 -22.46
CA THR A 2 7.28 -1.59 -23.78
C THR A 2 8.47 -0.67 -23.53
N LYS A 3 9.42 -0.67 -24.46
CA LYS A 3 10.52 0.30 -24.41
C LYS A 3 9.97 1.68 -24.71
N ASP A 4 10.55 2.66 -24.05
CA ASP A 4 10.36 4.04 -24.47
C ASP A 4 10.92 4.17 -25.90
N SER A 5 10.11 4.67 -26.82
CA SER A 5 10.45 4.76 -28.24
C SER A 5 11.42 5.91 -28.51
N SER A 6 11.47 6.91 -27.63
CA SER A 6 12.35 8.07 -27.77
C SER A 6 13.81 7.73 -27.44
N SER A 7 14.03 6.89 -26.43
CA SER A 7 15.35 6.48 -25.93
C SER A 7 15.74 5.05 -26.31
N GLY A 8 14.76 4.16 -26.51
CA GLY A 8 14.97 2.72 -26.64
C GLY A 8 15.20 1.99 -25.31
N ASP A 9 15.14 2.71 -24.18
CA ASP A 9 15.36 2.16 -22.85
C ASP A 9 14.10 1.48 -22.29
N LEU A 10 14.31 0.54 -21.36
CA LEU A 10 13.23 -0.04 -20.56
C LEU A 10 13.13 0.71 -19.23
N LEU A 11 12.24 1.68 -19.17
CA LEU A 11 12.06 2.53 -18.00
C LEU A 11 10.89 2.04 -17.14
N VAL A 12 11.10 2.04 -15.83
CA VAL A 12 10.06 1.80 -14.82
C VAL A 12 9.74 3.13 -14.14
N GLY A 13 8.46 3.50 -14.10
CA GLY A 13 7.97 4.63 -13.32
C GLY A 13 6.70 4.26 -12.56
N GLY A 14 6.17 5.17 -11.76
CA GLY A 14 4.90 4.96 -11.06
C GLY A 14 3.80 5.92 -11.53
N SER A 15 2.56 5.44 -11.57
CA SER A 15 1.36 6.23 -11.92
C SER A 15 0.12 5.58 -11.31
N ASN A 16 -0.93 6.36 -11.04
CA ASN A 16 -2.27 5.88 -10.70
C ASN A 16 -3.25 5.92 -11.89
N ASN A 17 -2.78 6.34 -13.06
CA ASN A 17 -3.52 6.35 -14.32
C ASN A 17 -2.81 5.48 -15.36
N SER A 18 -3.59 4.86 -16.24
CA SER A 18 -3.09 4.09 -17.38
C SER A 18 -3.91 4.35 -18.64
N ASN A 19 -3.35 4.00 -19.79
CA ASN A 19 -3.99 3.97 -21.10
C ASN A 19 -3.49 2.74 -21.89
N PHE A 20 -3.90 2.58 -23.15
CA PHE A 20 -3.53 1.44 -24.02
C PHE A 20 -2.34 1.74 -24.94
N ALA A 21 -1.49 2.69 -24.57
CA ALA A 21 -0.28 3.04 -25.29
C ALA A 21 0.91 3.08 -24.32
N PRO A 22 2.15 2.86 -24.81
CA PRO A 22 3.33 3.15 -24.03
C PRO A 22 3.33 4.62 -23.60
N ARG A 23 3.89 4.87 -22.42
CA ARG A 23 4.17 6.22 -21.95
C ARG A 23 5.59 6.61 -22.38
N GLU A 24 5.70 7.72 -23.10
CA GLU A 24 6.89 8.10 -23.88
C GLU A 24 7.60 9.35 -23.31
N ASP A 25 7.39 9.66 -22.03
CA ASP A 25 7.97 10.83 -21.33
C ASP A 25 8.65 10.44 -20.00
N LEU A 26 8.84 9.14 -19.73
CA LEU A 26 9.33 8.65 -18.44
C LEU A 26 10.77 9.09 -18.15
N GLU A 27 11.58 9.28 -19.18
CA GLU A 27 12.97 9.74 -19.12
C GLU A 27 13.12 11.13 -18.47
N THR A 28 12.05 11.92 -18.46
CA THR A 28 12.01 13.24 -17.82
C THR A 28 11.42 13.23 -16.42
N LEU A 29 10.92 12.08 -15.96
CA LEU A 29 10.25 11.90 -14.69
C LEU A 29 11.06 11.00 -13.76
N ASN A 30 10.58 10.79 -12.53
CA ASN A 30 11.19 9.82 -11.64
C ASN A 30 11.01 8.41 -12.22
N ASN A 31 12.14 7.79 -12.57
CA ASN A 31 12.18 6.52 -13.26
C ASN A 31 13.39 5.69 -12.84
N PHE A 32 13.37 4.42 -13.26
CA PHE A 32 14.49 3.51 -13.16
C PHE A 32 14.74 2.82 -14.50
N ASN A 33 15.97 2.89 -15.01
CA ASN A 33 16.36 2.21 -16.24
C ASN A 33 16.77 0.75 -15.94
N VAL A 34 16.00 -0.19 -16.48
CA VAL A 34 16.26 -1.63 -16.39
C VAL A 34 17.25 -2.03 -17.50
N THR A 35 18.53 -2.12 -17.12
CA THR A 35 19.62 -2.48 -18.04
C THR A 35 20.00 -3.96 -18.03
N THR A 36 19.51 -4.71 -17.04
CA THR A 36 19.83 -6.13 -16.85
C THR A 36 18.57 -6.97 -16.98
N ALA A 37 18.62 -8.04 -17.77
CA ALA A 37 17.50 -8.99 -17.86
C ALA A 37 17.43 -9.87 -16.60
N GLY A 38 16.21 -10.14 -16.12
CA GLY A 38 16.01 -10.99 -14.96
C GLY A 38 14.63 -10.83 -14.33
N TRP A 39 14.48 -11.45 -13.16
CA TRP A 39 13.29 -11.29 -12.32
C TRP A 39 13.38 -10.02 -11.49
N TYR A 40 12.24 -9.35 -11.38
CA TYR A 40 12.05 -8.17 -10.55
C TYR A 40 10.75 -8.33 -9.77
N ILE A 41 10.66 -7.63 -8.65
CA ILE A 41 9.46 -7.60 -7.82
C ILE A 41 8.86 -6.21 -7.93
N PHE A 42 7.59 -6.16 -8.37
CA PHE A 42 6.75 -4.98 -8.24
C PHE A 42 5.97 -5.06 -6.93
N GLU A 43 6.18 -4.07 -6.06
CA GLU A 43 5.54 -4.00 -4.75
C GLU A 43 4.75 -2.69 -4.65
N HIS A 44 3.50 -2.79 -4.20
CA HIS A 44 2.70 -1.63 -3.82
C HIS A 44 2.54 -1.65 -2.30
N LEU A 45 3.17 -0.70 -1.61
CA LEU A 45 3.05 -0.54 -0.16
C LEU A 45 2.05 0.56 0.16
N PHE A 46 0.87 0.17 0.63
CA PHE A 46 -0.17 1.08 1.10
C PHE A 46 0.06 1.40 2.57
N ARG A 47 0.13 2.69 2.93
CA ARG A 47 0.38 3.15 4.30
C ARG A 47 -0.40 4.43 4.62
N ASP A 48 -0.70 4.60 5.91
CA ASP A 48 -1.17 5.88 6.46
C ASP A 48 0.02 6.83 6.57
N ASP A 49 -0.13 8.03 6.02
CA ASP A 49 0.85 9.12 6.06
C ASP A 49 0.22 10.39 6.62
N GLY A 50 -0.04 10.39 7.93
CA GLY A 50 -0.60 11.56 8.61
C GLY A 50 -2.11 11.74 8.39
N GLY A 51 -2.83 10.64 8.19
CA GLY A 51 -4.28 10.61 7.96
C GLY A 51 -4.67 10.54 6.49
N THR A 52 -3.72 10.43 5.57
CA THR A 52 -3.97 10.21 4.14
C THR A 52 -3.34 8.90 3.68
N LEU A 53 -3.89 8.31 2.62
CA LEU A 53 -3.30 7.14 1.99
C LEU A 53 -2.11 7.55 1.14
N ALA A 54 -0.94 7.05 1.52
CA ALA A 54 0.22 7.02 0.65
C ALA A 54 0.42 5.61 0.08
N VAL A 55 0.86 5.54 -1.18
CA VAL A 55 1.21 4.31 -1.86
C VAL A 55 2.63 4.44 -2.41
N ASP A 56 3.54 3.60 -1.92
CA ASP A 56 4.88 3.47 -2.49
C ASP A 56 4.84 2.38 -3.57
N LEU A 57 5.15 2.76 -4.80
CA LEU A 57 5.28 1.88 -5.97
C LEU A 57 6.77 1.52 -6.11
N ASN A 58 7.13 0.36 -5.57
CA ASN A 58 8.50 -0.09 -5.45
C ASN A 58 8.86 -1.07 -6.56
N LEU A 59 10.08 -0.92 -7.07
CA LEU A 59 10.77 -1.94 -7.85
C LEU A 59 11.91 -2.51 -6.99
N ARG A 60 11.95 -3.82 -6.87
CA ARG A 60 13.05 -4.55 -6.22
C ARG A 60 13.69 -5.54 -7.19
N ASP A 61 14.97 -5.83 -6.97
CA ASP A 61 15.64 -6.93 -7.67
C ASP A 61 15.13 -8.30 -7.19
N ALA A 62 15.61 -9.36 -7.83
CA ALA A 62 15.26 -10.75 -7.50
C ALA A 62 15.63 -11.15 -6.06
N SER A 63 16.56 -10.45 -5.40
CA SER A 63 16.95 -10.70 -4.01
C SER A 63 16.09 -9.90 -2.99
N GLY A 64 15.19 -9.05 -3.48
CA GLY A 64 14.34 -8.16 -2.66
C GLY A 64 14.97 -6.80 -2.36
N SER A 65 16.15 -6.52 -2.90
CA SER A 65 16.84 -5.23 -2.72
C SER A 65 16.07 -4.13 -3.44
N LEU A 66 15.81 -3.02 -2.75
CA LEU A 66 15.06 -1.89 -3.31
C LEU A 66 15.90 -1.17 -4.36
N LEU A 67 15.37 -1.06 -5.57
CA LEU A 67 16.01 -0.36 -6.68
C LEU A 67 15.40 1.00 -6.94
N PHE A 68 14.09 1.11 -6.77
CA PHE A 68 13.33 2.32 -7.08
C PHE A 68 12.04 2.39 -6.28
N THR A 69 11.64 3.62 -5.98
CA THR A 69 10.36 3.95 -5.34
C THR A 69 9.77 5.17 -6.02
N GLU A 70 8.46 5.09 -6.27
CA GLU A 70 7.62 6.24 -6.57
C GLU A 70 6.48 6.33 -5.55
N THR A 71 6.38 7.43 -4.82
CA THR A 71 5.34 7.62 -3.80
C THR A 71 4.18 8.45 -4.37
N ARG A 72 2.96 7.95 -4.19
CA ARG A 72 1.71 8.67 -4.46
C ARG A 72 1.01 8.98 -3.15
N ASN A 73 0.78 10.26 -2.86
CA ASN A 73 0.00 10.70 -1.71
C ASN A 73 -0.76 11.97 -2.12
N ASP A 74 -2.07 11.88 -2.25
CA ASP A 74 -2.95 13.05 -2.42
C ASP A 74 -3.56 13.42 -1.07
N PRO A 75 -3.47 14.70 -0.62
CA PRO A 75 -4.12 15.15 0.60
C PRO A 75 -5.64 14.89 0.68
N ALA A 76 -6.31 14.70 -0.47
CA ALA A 76 -7.73 14.37 -0.53
C ALA A 76 -8.04 12.89 -0.20
N ASP A 77 -7.04 12.00 -0.27
CA ASP A 77 -7.16 10.57 0.01
C ASP A 77 -7.19 10.30 1.52
N THR A 78 -8.11 10.95 2.23
CA THR A 78 -8.21 10.90 3.69
C THR A 78 -8.67 9.53 4.18
N ILE A 79 -8.02 9.04 5.25
CA ILE A 79 -8.40 7.87 6.03
C ILE A 79 -9.26 8.35 7.22
N PRO A 80 -10.48 7.83 7.46
CA PRO A 80 -11.12 6.67 6.81
C PRO A 80 -12.08 7.03 5.66
N GLY A 81 -12.04 8.27 5.14
CA GLY A 81 -13.10 8.84 4.31
C GLY A 81 -13.21 8.28 2.89
N VAL A 82 -12.11 8.23 2.14
CA VAL A 82 -12.15 8.15 0.65
C VAL A 82 -11.32 6.98 0.09
N VAL A 83 -10.61 6.24 0.94
CA VAL A 83 -9.57 5.31 0.50
C VAL A 83 -10.13 3.94 0.08
N GLY A 84 -9.59 3.40 -1.01
CA GLY A 84 -9.84 2.04 -1.50
C GLY A 84 -8.75 1.04 -1.08
N GLY A 85 -8.84 -0.20 -1.58
CA GLY A 85 -7.82 -1.24 -1.39
C GLY A 85 -7.16 -1.66 -2.70
N ASN A 86 -6.24 -2.63 -2.63
CA ASN A 86 -5.65 -3.26 -3.81
C ASN A 86 -6.74 -4.07 -4.56
N ARG A 87 -7.10 -3.63 -5.77
CA ARG A 87 -8.06 -4.36 -6.62
C ARG A 87 -7.33 -5.36 -7.51
N TYR A 88 -7.09 -5.00 -8.76
CA TYR A 88 -6.35 -5.81 -9.73
C TYR A 88 -5.20 -4.99 -10.31
N GLY A 89 -4.09 -5.65 -10.62
CA GLY A 89 -3.03 -5.09 -11.45
C GLY A 89 -3.29 -5.41 -12.92
N TRP A 90 -3.09 -4.46 -13.82
CA TRP A 90 -3.28 -4.65 -15.25
C TRP A 90 -2.11 -4.07 -16.04
N PHE A 91 -1.49 -4.91 -16.89
CA PHE A 91 -0.57 -4.48 -17.92
C PHE A 91 -1.36 -4.18 -19.20
N THR A 92 -1.53 -2.90 -19.51
CA THR A 92 -2.39 -2.44 -20.61
C THR A 92 -1.71 -2.48 -21.97
N ASP A 93 -0.38 -2.49 -21.99
CA ASP A 93 0.43 -2.59 -23.20
C ASP A 93 1.66 -3.48 -22.93
N ILE A 94 1.86 -4.52 -23.74
CA ILE A 94 3.00 -5.44 -23.67
C ILE A 94 3.44 -5.72 -25.11
N THR A 95 4.60 -5.18 -25.48
CA THR A 95 5.16 -5.34 -26.83
C THR A 95 6.36 -6.30 -26.86
N VAL A 96 6.73 -6.86 -25.71
CA VAL A 96 7.78 -7.90 -25.60
C VAL A 96 7.29 -9.17 -26.30
N ASP A 97 8.11 -9.70 -27.21
CA ASP A 97 7.82 -10.97 -27.89
C ASP A 97 7.73 -12.12 -26.87
N GLY A 98 6.68 -12.94 -26.98
CA GLY A 98 6.35 -13.96 -25.97
C GLY A 98 5.74 -13.43 -24.66
N GLY A 99 5.55 -12.11 -24.53
CA GLY A 99 4.91 -11.48 -23.38
C GLY A 99 5.82 -11.34 -22.16
N ILE A 100 5.21 -11.16 -20.98
CA ILE A 100 5.91 -11.09 -19.69
C ILE A 100 5.54 -12.29 -18.82
N LEU A 101 6.52 -12.78 -18.07
CA LEU A 101 6.30 -13.80 -17.07
C LEU A 101 5.96 -13.14 -15.74
N VAL A 102 4.90 -13.61 -15.09
CA VAL A 102 4.44 -13.13 -13.78
C VAL A 102 4.24 -14.36 -12.89
N ASP A 103 4.88 -14.37 -11.73
CA ASP A 103 4.80 -15.46 -10.75
C ASP A 103 4.94 -14.90 -9.32
N SER A 104 4.69 -15.74 -8.31
CA SER A 104 4.85 -15.43 -6.88
C SER A 104 4.04 -14.21 -6.42
N THR A 105 2.81 -14.08 -6.93
CA THR A 105 1.90 -13.01 -6.51
C THR A 105 1.44 -13.24 -5.07
N GLN A 106 1.62 -12.23 -4.23
CA GLN A 106 1.26 -12.28 -2.82
C GLN A 106 0.57 -10.97 -2.41
N LEU A 107 -0.40 -11.10 -1.49
CA LEU A 107 -0.94 -10.00 -0.74
C LEU A 107 -0.54 -10.17 0.73
N ASN A 108 0.21 -9.21 1.27
CA ASN A 108 0.54 -9.19 2.68
C ASN A 108 -0.33 -8.15 3.40
N VAL A 109 -1.17 -8.61 4.33
CA VAL A 109 -2.00 -7.73 5.16
C VAL A 109 -1.48 -7.82 6.60
N PRO A 110 -1.07 -6.71 7.23
CA PRO A 110 -0.66 -6.73 8.63
C PRO A 110 -1.75 -7.32 9.52
N ALA A 111 -1.35 -8.06 10.55
CA ALA A 111 -2.29 -8.54 11.54
C ALA A 111 -3.03 -7.35 12.19
N PRO A 112 -4.34 -7.47 12.50
CA PRO A 112 -5.06 -6.43 13.22
C PRO A 112 -4.35 -6.10 14.54
N ILE A 113 -4.18 -4.81 14.84
CA ILE A 113 -3.65 -4.39 16.14
C ILE A 113 -4.70 -4.81 17.20
N PRO A 114 -4.37 -5.72 18.13
CA PRO A 114 -5.32 -6.10 19.17
C PRO A 114 -5.65 -4.89 20.02
N LEU A 115 -6.94 -4.63 20.25
CA LEU A 115 -7.36 -3.62 21.22
C LEU A 115 -6.72 -3.96 22.58
N PRO A 116 -6.04 -3.01 23.25
CA PRO A 116 -5.46 -3.29 24.55
C PRO A 116 -6.58 -3.75 25.50
N ALA A 117 -6.35 -4.85 26.22
CA ALA A 117 -7.29 -5.42 27.18
C ALA A 117 -7.77 -4.43 28.27
N ALA A 118 -7.10 -3.26 28.38
CA ALA A 118 -7.50 -2.12 29.18
C ALA A 118 -8.94 -1.62 28.91
N GLY A 119 -9.48 -1.78 27.70
CA GLY A 119 -10.87 -1.39 27.38
C GLY A 119 -11.91 -2.16 28.20
N TRP A 120 -11.68 -3.47 28.40
CA TRP A 120 -12.53 -4.32 29.25
C TRP A 120 -12.29 -4.07 30.74
N LEU A 121 -11.06 -3.74 31.12
CA LEU A 121 -10.70 -3.39 32.51
C LEU A 121 -11.31 -2.06 32.97
N LEU A 122 -11.42 -1.06 32.09
CA LEU A 122 -12.11 0.20 32.40
C LEU A 122 -13.62 0.00 32.58
N LEU A 123 -14.27 -0.79 31.70
CA LEU A 123 -15.70 -1.10 31.81
C LEU A 123 -16.05 -1.86 33.09
N THR A 124 -15.20 -2.80 33.51
CA THR A 124 -15.39 -3.55 34.76
C THR A 124 -15.07 -2.70 36.00
N ALA A 125 -14.09 -1.79 35.94
CA ALA A 125 -13.79 -0.87 37.03
C ALA A 125 -14.94 0.10 37.33
N PHE A 126 -15.57 0.68 36.30
CA PHE A 126 -16.73 1.56 36.49
C PHE A 126 -18.00 0.80 36.90
N GLY A 127 -18.22 -0.41 36.36
CA GLY A 127 -19.33 -1.27 36.79
C GLY A 127 -19.22 -1.72 38.25
N GLY A 128 -18.02 -2.11 38.70
CA GLY A 128 -17.78 -2.58 40.07
C GLY A 128 -17.94 -1.48 41.13
N LEU A 129 -17.54 -0.25 40.83
CA LEU A 129 -17.69 0.90 41.73
C LEU A 129 -19.17 1.29 41.94
N GLY A 130 -20.01 1.17 40.91
CA GLY A 130 -21.45 1.48 41.00
C GLY A 130 -22.21 0.52 41.93
N PHE A 131 -21.92 -0.79 41.87
CA PHE A 131 -22.55 -1.77 42.76
C PHE A 131 -22.12 -1.60 44.23
N ALA A 132 -20.86 -1.28 44.50
CA ALA A 132 -20.35 -1.05 45.86
C ALA A 132 -20.98 0.19 46.51
N ALA A 133 -21.20 1.27 45.75
CA ALA A 133 -21.86 2.49 46.23
C ALA A 133 -23.36 2.26 46.53
N ALA A 134 -24.05 1.48 45.70
CA ALA A 134 -25.46 1.12 45.91
C ALA A 134 -25.68 0.25 47.16
N GLN A 135 -24.78 -0.68 47.45
CA GLN A 135 -24.87 -1.53 48.64
C GLN A 135 -24.67 -0.75 49.94
N ARG A 136 -23.81 0.27 49.96
CA ARG A 136 -23.60 1.10 51.17
C ARG A 136 -24.82 1.96 51.51
N ARG A 137 -25.56 2.45 50.51
CA ARG A 137 -26.79 3.24 50.74
C ARG A 137 -27.94 2.41 51.33
N ARG A 138 -27.99 1.10 51.08
CA ARG A 138 -29.03 0.21 51.63
C ARG A 138 -28.79 -0.20 53.09
N LYS A 139 -27.58 -0.03 53.63
CA LYS A 139 -27.27 -0.33 55.04
C LYS A 139 -27.39 0.88 55.98
N ALA A 140 -27.70 2.06 55.43
CA ALA A 140 -27.80 3.31 56.18
C ALA A 140 -29.25 3.85 56.25
N ALA A 141 -30.24 3.02 55.93
CA ALA A 141 -31.68 3.31 56.05
C ALA A 141 -32.33 2.37 57.06
#